data_AF-A0A7J2JKB3-F1
#
_entry.id   AF-A0A7J2JKB3-F1
#
_cell.length_a   1.000
_cell.length_b   1.000
_cell.length_c   1.000
_cell.angle_alpha   90.00
_cell.angle_beta   90.00
_cell.angle_gamma   90.00
#
_symmetry.space_group_name_H-M   'P 1'
#
loop_
_entity.id
_entity.type
_entity.pdbx_description
1 polymer ?
#
loop_
_entity_poly.entity_id
_entity_poly.type
_entity_poly.pdbx_seq_one_letter_code
_entity_poly.pdbx_strand_id
1 'polypeptide(L)'
;MSPDKEKEEEVDSKIGVCSYHLCGKRTTVYKCKYCGEYFCEEHIRPKPPGQPNFRSISPEDKLLMEEWHKPGGHPCPPYFDHWVAEREKEAKKLDAALDKLLRSPSYVSTSDQKDVSITLSPEMKKQKRKRYKKVRRIRRISIPFRVKFFLGSLILYLFLYFMVLPNYENEQLTIFAWIVFYALEISGLYVLLKALDGISIHSTLRLWGLRLLAAFIIGVALSIGFLYWFGMSIFIVLSPEAASALSTTLTNLAFVILVLGLLIIGGYLEFKFMEESGSIVYVR
;
A
#
# COMPACT_ATOMS: atom_id res chain seq x y z
N MET A 1 13.43 -25.38 -35.39
CA MET A 1 14.44 -24.35 -35.09
C MET A 1 15.57 -25.07 -34.40
N SER A 2 16.57 -25.48 -35.17
CA SER A 2 17.77 -26.10 -34.63
C SER A 2 18.52 -25.04 -33.83
N PRO A 3 19.02 -25.35 -32.61
CA PRO A 3 19.88 -24.42 -31.89
C PRO A 3 21.08 -24.15 -32.79
N ASP A 4 21.26 -22.88 -33.14
CA ASP A 4 22.41 -22.43 -33.90
C ASP A 4 23.65 -22.94 -33.18
N LYS A 5 24.49 -23.66 -33.92
CA LYS A 5 25.81 -24.10 -33.48
C LYS A 5 26.61 -22.83 -33.18
N GLU A 6 26.57 -22.37 -31.94
CA GLU A 6 27.46 -21.33 -31.44
C GLU A 6 28.87 -21.82 -31.73
N LYS A 7 29.57 -21.12 -32.64
CA LYS A 7 31.01 -21.30 -32.83
C LYS A 7 31.63 -21.15 -31.46
N GLU A 8 32.27 -22.22 -30.98
CA GLU A 8 33.08 -22.20 -29.75
C GLU A 8 34.14 -21.10 -29.92
N GLU A 9 33.85 -19.90 -29.41
CA GLU A 9 34.84 -18.83 -29.30
C GLU A 9 35.95 -19.35 -28.39
N GLU A 10 37.21 -19.34 -28.87
CA GLU A 10 38.37 -19.70 -28.06
C GLU A 10 38.36 -18.87 -26.77
N VAL A 11 38.10 -19.54 -25.65
CA VAL A 11 38.00 -18.87 -24.35
C VAL A 11 39.41 -18.57 -23.84
N ASP A 12 39.75 -17.29 -23.74
CA ASP A 12 41.01 -16.81 -23.14
C ASP A 12 41.14 -17.33 -21.70
N SER A 13 41.98 -18.35 -21.51
CA SER A 13 42.23 -19.02 -20.24
C SER A 13 43.65 -18.74 -19.76
N LYS A 14 43.81 -18.44 -18.47
CA LYS A 14 45.12 -18.25 -17.83
C LYS A 14 45.10 -18.76 -16.40
N ILE A 15 46.27 -19.04 -15.84
CA ILE A 15 46.41 -19.36 -14.41
C ILE A 15 46.32 -18.04 -13.63
N GLY A 16 45.38 -17.95 -12.69
CA GLY A 16 45.12 -16.71 -11.97
C GLY A 16 44.26 -16.90 -10.71
N VAL A 17 43.88 -15.78 -10.09
CA VAL A 17 42.97 -15.76 -8.94
C VAL A 17 41.55 -15.46 -9.43
N CYS A 18 40.56 -16.22 -8.97
CA CYS A 18 39.15 -15.93 -9.27
C CYS A 18 38.76 -14.55 -8.70
N SER A 19 38.19 -13.68 -9.55
CA SER A 19 37.77 -12.31 -9.16
C SER A 19 36.52 -12.28 -8.27
N TYR A 20 35.85 -13.42 -8.08
CA TYR A 20 34.69 -13.50 -7.20
C TYR A 20 35.10 -13.37 -5.73
N HIS A 21 34.56 -12.35 -5.06
CA HIS A 21 34.95 -11.92 -3.70
C HIS A 21 34.92 -13.01 -2.62
N LEU A 22 34.10 -14.05 -2.76
CA LEU A 22 34.03 -15.17 -1.79
C LEU A 22 34.87 -16.39 -2.19
N CYS A 23 35.41 -16.42 -3.41
CA CYS A 23 36.13 -17.60 -3.92
C CYS A 23 37.63 -17.50 -3.62
N GLY A 24 38.33 -16.50 -4.16
CA GLY A 24 39.78 -16.30 -3.97
C GLY A 24 40.71 -17.46 -4.38
N LYS A 25 40.18 -18.54 -4.96
CA LYS A 25 40.96 -19.71 -5.38
C LYS A 25 41.93 -19.34 -6.51
N ARG A 26 43.17 -19.82 -6.43
CA ARG A 26 44.16 -19.77 -7.53
C ARG A 26 43.99 -21.00 -8.41
N THR A 27 43.47 -20.83 -9.62
CA THR A 27 43.17 -21.93 -10.55
C THR A 27 43.18 -21.41 -11.99
N THR A 28 42.84 -22.25 -12.97
CA THR A 28 42.55 -21.81 -14.34
C THR A 28 41.31 -20.91 -14.31
N VAL A 29 41.48 -19.68 -14.77
CA VAL A 29 40.42 -18.68 -14.83
C VAL A 29 40.13 -18.32 -16.28
N TYR A 30 38.86 -18.02 -16.54
CA TYR A 30 38.30 -17.72 -17.84
C TYR A 30 37.76 -16.29 -17.83
N LYS A 31 37.90 -15.57 -18.94
CA LYS A 31 37.43 -14.19 -19.06
C LYS A 31 35.91 -14.16 -19.33
N CYS A 32 35.16 -13.43 -18.52
CA CYS A 32 33.73 -13.20 -18.76
C CYS A 32 33.52 -12.28 -19.98
N LYS A 33 32.64 -12.68 -20.90
CA LYS A 33 32.32 -11.91 -22.12
C LYS A 33 31.69 -10.53 -21.84
N TYR A 34 31.04 -10.37 -20.69
CA TYR A 34 30.27 -9.17 -20.36
C TYR A 34 31.06 -8.16 -19.53
N CYS A 35 31.66 -8.57 -18.39
CA CYS A 35 32.43 -7.66 -17.54
C CYS A 35 33.95 -7.66 -17.82
N GLY A 36 34.46 -8.64 -18.58
CA GLY A 36 35.89 -8.73 -18.90
C GLY A 36 36.79 -9.22 -17.76
N GLU A 37 36.24 -9.52 -16.57
CA GLU A 37 36.97 -10.07 -15.43
C GLU A 37 37.19 -11.58 -15.56
N TYR A 38 38.14 -12.13 -14.78
CA TYR A 38 38.53 -13.53 -14.83
C TYR A 38 37.94 -14.33 -13.64
N PHE A 39 37.29 -15.45 -13.93
CA PHE A 39 36.62 -16.32 -12.94
C PHE A 39 36.96 -17.79 -13.16
N CYS A 40 36.91 -18.61 -12.10
CA CYS A 40 37.01 -20.07 -12.24
C CYS A 40 35.72 -20.67 -12.85
N GLU A 41 35.75 -21.95 -13.22
CA GLU A 41 34.62 -22.67 -13.84
C GLU A 41 33.31 -22.57 -13.05
N GLU A 42 33.39 -22.57 -11.71
CA GLU A 42 32.22 -22.45 -10.83
C GLU A 42 31.57 -21.05 -10.90
N HIS A 43 32.35 -20.00 -11.19
CA HIS A 43 31.93 -18.60 -11.09
C HIS A 43 31.91 -17.84 -12.43
N ILE A 44 32.26 -18.48 -13.55
CA ILE A 44 32.29 -17.83 -14.87
C ILE A 44 30.90 -17.42 -15.39
N ARG A 45 29.85 -18.11 -14.96
CA ARG A 45 28.48 -17.83 -15.39
C ARG A 45 28.03 -16.44 -14.88
N PRO A 46 27.70 -15.49 -15.77
CA PRO A 46 27.21 -14.19 -15.35
C PRO A 46 25.79 -14.31 -14.78
N LYS A 47 25.50 -13.49 -13.78
CA LYS A 47 24.18 -13.41 -13.14
C LYS A 47 23.70 -11.96 -13.06
N PRO A 48 22.38 -11.73 -13.10
CA PRO A 48 21.83 -10.40 -12.87
C PRO A 48 22.24 -9.91 -11.46
N PRO A 49 22.81 -8.69 -11.34
CA PRO A 49 23.12 -8.09 -10.05
C PRO A 49 21.85 -7.68 -9.31
N GLY A 50 21.95 -7.53 -7.98
CA GLY A 50 20.86 -7.05 -7.14
C GLY A 50 20.18 -8.14 -6.32
N GLN A 51 19.51 -7.73 -5.25
CA GLN A 51 18.67 -8.63 -4.45
C GLN A 51 17.27 -8.66 -5.08
N PRO A 52 16.73 -9.86 -5.38
CA PRO A 52 15.36 -9.95 -5.88
C PRO A 52 14.37 -9.46 -4.83
N ASN A 53 13.23 -8.93 -5.27
CA ASN A 53 12.18 -8.52 -4.35
C ASN A 53 11.47 -9.76 -3.74
N PHE A 54 11.95 -10.22 -2.57
CA PHE A 54 11.46 -11.39 -1.86
C PHE A 54 9.95 -11.40 -1.55
N ARG A 55 9.30 -10.24 -1.61
CA ARG A 55 7.86 -10.11 -1.34
C ARG A 55 7.01 -10.01 -2.60
N SER A 56 7.64 -9.85 -3.76
CA SER A 56 6.91 -9.69 -5.01
C SER A 56 6.25 -10.99 -5.45
N ILE A 57 5.07 -10.84 -6.04
CA ILE A 57 4.29 -11.94 -6.63
C ILE A 57 4.40 -11.89 -8.16
N SER A 58 5.11 -10.89 -8.70
CA SER A 58 5.27 -10.72 -10.15
C SER A 58 5.96 -11.96 -10.75
N PRO A 59 5.55 -12.41 -11.95
CA PRO A 59 6.22 -13.50 -12.65
C PRO A 59 7.70 -13.19 -12.93
N GLU A 60 8.04 -11.94 -13.23
CA GLU A 60 9.40 -11.48 -13.53
C GLU A 60 10.33 -11.62 -12.32
N ASP A 61 9.88 -11.21 -11.13
CA ASP A 61 10.66 -11.34 -9.90
C ASP A 61 10.89 -12.80 -9.51
N LYS A 62 9.96 -13.70 -9.85
CA LYS A 62 10.14 -15.15 -9.64
C LYS A 62 11.21 -15.72 -10.55
N LEU A 63 11.20 -15.35 -11.84
CA LEU A 63 12.24 -15.77 -12.78
C LEU A 63 13.62 -15.24 -12.37
N LEU A 64 13.67 -14.00 -11.88
CA LEU A 64 14.88 -13.41 -11.33
C LEU A 64 15.37 -14.19 -10.10
N MET A 65 14.47 -14.55 -9.17
CA MET A 65 14.83 -15.39 -8.02
C MET A 65 15.32 -16.78 -8.41
N GLU A 66 14.68 -17.41 -9.38
CA GLU A 66 15.09 -18.72 -9.88
C GLU A 66 16.50 -18.68 -10.48
N GLU A 67 16.83 -17.65 -11.26
CA GLU A 67 18.19 -17.47 -11.80
C GLU A 67 19.20 -17.16 -10.68
N TRP A 68 18.80 -16.34 -9.71
CA TRP A 68 19.65 -15.96 -8.58
C TRP A 68 20.04 -17.15 -7.70
N HIS A 69 19.08 -18.07 -7.45
CA HIS A 69 19.27 -19.28 -6.63
C HIS A 69 20.08 -20.39 -7.28
N LYS A 70 20.34 -20.34 -8.60
CA LYS A 70 21.20 -21.36 -9.24
C LYS A 70 22.57 -21.37 -8.57
N PRO A 71 23.21 -22.51 -8.31
CA PRO A 71 24.55 -22.53 -7.73
C PRO A 71 25.58 -21.90 -8.68
N GLY A 72 26.61 -21.27 -8.11
CA GLY A 72 27.74 -20.68 -8.85
C GLY A 72 27.45 -19.30 -9.47
N GLY A 73 28.31 -18.90 -10.39
CA GLY A 73 28.24 -17.64 -11.12
C GLY A 73 28.68 -16.39 -10.35
N HIS A 74 28.75 -15.25 -11.04
CA HIS A 74 29.12 -13.96 -10.48
C HIS A 74 28.08 -12.88 -10.84
N PRO A 75 27.81 -11.92 -9.94
CA PRO A 75 27.00 -10.76 -10.30
C PRO A 75 27.73 -9.95 -11.38
N CYS A 76 27.07 -9.75 -12.52
CA CYS A 76 27.66 -9.11 -13.68
C CYS A 76 26.77 -7.95 -14.14
N PRO A 77 27.09 -6.68 -13.76
CA PRO A 77 26.26 -5.54 -14.13
C PRO A 77 26.03 -5.37 -15.64
N PRO A 78 27.06 -5.49 -16.53
CA PRO A 78 26.84 -5.37 -17.97
C PRO A 78 25.96 -6.48 -18.55
N TYR A 79 25.92 -7.66 -17.93
CA TYR A 79 25.05 -8.77 -18.37
C TYR A 79 23.57 -8.50 -18.11
N PHE A 80 23.24 -7.63 -17.14
CA PHE A 80 21.85 -7.38 -16.76
C PHE A 80 21.01 -6.87 -17.94
N ASP A 81 21.54 -5.94 -18.72
CA ASP A 81 20.84 -5.36 -19.86
C ASP A 81 20.56 -6.42 -20.95
N HIS A 82 21.52 -7.32 -21.18
CA HIS A 82 21.34 -8.44 -22.09
C HIS A 82 20.26 -9.41 -21.61
N TRP A 83 20.24 -9.71 -20.31
CA TRP A 83 19.24 -10.58 -19.69
C TRP A 83 17.83 -9.99 -19.79
N VAL A 84 17.67 -8.69 -19.49
CA VAL A 84 16.39 -7.98 -19.62
C VAL A 84 15.90 -7.98 -21.07
N ALA A 85 16.79 -7.66 -22.03
CA ALA A 85 16.44 -7.65 -23.45
C ALA A 85 16.04 -9.04 -23.98
N GLU A 86 16.68 -10.11 -23.50
CA GLU A 86 16.30 -11.48 -23.86
C GLU A 86 14.91 -11.85 -23.31
N ARG A 87 14.62 -11.49 -22.06
CA ARG A 87 13.30 -11.72 -21.45
C ARG A 87 12.19 -10.93 -22.13
N GLU A 88 12.45 -9.69 -22.53
CA GLU A 88 11.49 -8.90 -23.29
C GLU A 88 11.17 -9.54 -24.66
N LYS A 89 12.20 -10.10 -25.33
CA LYS A 89 12.00 -10.84 -26.59
C LYS A 89 11.19 -12.12 -26.38
N GLU A 90 11.43 -12.87 -25.30
CA GLU A 90 10.64 -14.05 -24.95
C GLU A 90 9.18 -13.69 -24.64
N ALA A 91 8.95 -12.63 -23.88
CA ALA A 91 7.61 -12.13 -23.57
C ALA A 91 6.86 -11.76 -24.86
N LYS A 92 7.49 -11.01 -25.77
CA LYS A 92 6.91 -10.67 -27.09
C LYS A 92 6.58 -11.90 -27.93
N LYS A 93 7.44 -12.93 -27.91
CA LYS A 93 7.16 -14.21 -28.61
C LYS A 93 5.97 -14.94 -28.01
N LEU A 94 5.83 -14.92 -26.68
CA LEU A 94 4.73 -15.55 -25.97
C LEU A 94 3.41 -14.83 -26.24
N ASP A 95 3.42 -13.50 -26.23
CA ASP A 95 2.26 -12.68 -26.59
C ASP A 95 1.83 -12.90 -28.03
N ALA A 96 2.78 -12.93 -28.98
CA ALA A 96 2.49 -13.23 -30.37
C ALA A 96 1.93 -14.66 -30.56
N ALA A 97 2.41 -15.64 -29.79
CA ALA A 97 1.87 -16.99 -29.80
C ALA A 97 0.44 -17.03 -29.23
N LEU A 98 0.17 -16.28 -28.16
CA LEU A 98 -1.15 -16.16 -27.56
C LEU A 98 -2.14 -15.49 -28.53
N ASP A 99 -1.73 -14.41 -29.19
CA ASP A 99 -2.52 -13.73 -30.21
C ASP A 99 -2.83 -14.65 -31.39
N LYS A 100 -1.87 -15.47 -31.82
CA LYS A 100 -2.09 -16.46 -32.88
C LYS A 100 -3.12 -17.52 -32.47
N LEU A 101 -3.09 -17.97 -31.21
CA LEU A 101 -4.08 -18.90 -30.67
C LEU A 101 -5.47 -18.25 -30.59
N LEU A 102 -5.57 -17.01 -30.13
CA LEU A 102 -6.82 -16.26 -30.01
C LEU A 102 -7.44 -15.91 -31.38
N ARG A 103 -6.62 -15.61 -32.39
CA ARG A 103 -7.08 -15.28 -33.75
C ARG A 103 -7.38 -16.49 -34.62
N SER A 104 -6.89 -17.68 -34.29
CA SER A 104 -7.15 -18.87 -35.09
C SER A 104 -8.67 -19.16 -35.12
N PRO A 105 -9.33 -19.13 -36.30
CA PRO A 105 -10.78 -19.34 -36.41
C PRO A 105 -11.22 -20.78 -36.15
N SER A 106 -10.32 -21.66 -35.69
CA SER A 106 -10.61 -23.08 -35.46
C SER A 106 -11.39 -23.37 -34.17
N TYR A 107 -11.87 -22.33 -33.47
CA TYR A 107 -12.98 -22.47 -32.51
C TYR A 107 -14.23 -21.72 -33.00
N VAL A 108 -14.49 -21.74 -34.31
CA VAL A 108 -15.85 -21.67 -34.82
C VAL A 108 -16.55 -22.94 -34.34
N SER A 109 -17.25 -22.77 -33.23
CA SER A 109 -18.51 -23.41 -32.87
C SER A 109 -19.26 -24.01 -34.08
N THR A 110 -18.89 -25.22 -34.51
CA THR A 110 -19.90 -26.17 -34.98
C THR A 110 -20.64 -26.65 -33.75
N SER A 111 -21.82 -26.07 -33.58
CA SER A 111 -22.87 -26.44 -32.64
C SER A 111 -23.44 -27.83 -32.96
N ASP A 112 -22.60 -28.85 -33.01
CA ASP A 112 -23.03 -30.22 -32.79
C ASP A 112 -22.58 -30.60 -31.38
N GLN A 113 -23.46 -30.23 -30.46
CA GLN A 113 -23.38 -30.48 -29.04
C GLN A 113 -23.55 -31.99 -28.79
N LYS A 114 -22.55 -32.77 -29.18
CA LYS A 114 -22.32 -34.08 -28.57
C LYS A 114 -21.56 -33.79 -27.29
N ASP A 115 -22.20 -34.03 -26.16
CA ASP A 115 -21.68 -33.87 -24.80
C ASP A 115 -20.35 -34.60 -24.62
N VAL A 116 -19.25 -34.00 -25.09
CA VAL A 116 -17.93 -34.31 -24.58
C VAL A 116 -17.85 -33.55 -23.27
N SER A 117 -18.41 -34.18 -22.23
CA SER A 117 -18.07 -33.86 -20.86
C SER A 117 -16.56 -34.02 -20.77
N ILE A 118 -15.81 -32.94 -20.95
CA ILE A 118 -14.41 -32.88 -20.56
C ILE A 118 -14.47 -33.12 -19.06
N THR A 119 -14.22 -34.37 -18.69
CA THR A 119 -14.14 -34.83 -17.32
C THR A 119 -12.92 -34.16 -16.73
N LEU A 120 -13.09 -32.89 -16.35
CA LEU A 120 -12.11 -32.13 -15.60
C LEU A 120 -11.71 -33.03 -14.44
N SER A 121 -10.43 -33.39 -14.42
CA SER A 121 -9.84 -34.19 -13.36
C SER A 121 -10.37 -33.69 -12.01
N PRO A 122 -10.79 -34.58 -11.11
CA PRO A 122 -11.31 -34.20 -9.80
C PRO A 122 -10.38 -33.22 -9.06
N GLU A 123 -9.08 -33.25 -9.35
CA GLU A 123 -8.10 -32.29 -8.83
C GLU A 123 -8.31 -30.86 -9.33
N MET A 124 -8.57 -30.66 -10.62
CA MET A 124 -8.82 -29.33 -11.18
C MET A 124 -10.12 -28.72 -10.64
N LYS A 125 -11.16 -29.53 -10.43
CA LYS A 125 -12.41 -29.10 -9.77
C LYS A 125 -12.15 -28.71 -8.31
N LYS A 126 -11.29 -29.46 -7.60
CA LYS A 126 -10.87 -29.15 -6.22
C LYS A 126 -10.05 -27.85 -6.14
N GLN A 127 -9.15 -27.62 -7.09
CA GLN A 127 -8.38 -26.37 -7.20
C GLN A 127 -9.27 -25.15 -7.52
N LYS A 128 -10.20 -25.27 -8.48
CA LYS A 128 -11.18 -24.21 -8.79
C LYS A 128 -12.06 -23.89 -7.57
N ARG A 129 -12.56 -24.90 -6.85
CA ARG A 129 -13.32 -24.69 -5.59
C ARG A 129 -12.47 -24.00 -4.51
N LYS A 130 -11.17 -24.31 -4.39
CA LYS A 130 -10.26 -23.61 -3.47
C LYS A 130 -10.02 -22.15 -3.89
N ARG A 131 -9.82 -21.86 -5.19
CA ARG A 131 -9.72 -20.49 -5.71
C ARG A 131 -11.01 -19.69 -5.48
N TYR A 132 -12.17 -20.24 -5.81
CA TYR A 132 -13.45 -19.57 -5.59
C TYR A 132 -13.76 -19.34 -4.09
N LYS A 133 -13.41 -20.29 -3.20
CA LYS A 133 -13.51 -20.07 -1.73
C LYS A 133 -12.52 -19.01 -1.22
N LYS A 134 -11.38 -18.81 -1.89
CA LYS A 134 -10.41 -17.77 -1.57
C LYS A 134 -10.89 -16.38 -2.03
N VAL A 135 -11.57 -16.30 -3.18
CA VAL A 135 -12.11 -15.05 -3.74
C VAL A 135 -13.42 -14.63 -3.06
N ARG A 136 -14.31 -15.56 -2.67
CA ARG A 136 -15.53 -15.23 -1.89
C ARG A 136 -15.28 -14.86 -0.43
N ARG A 137 -14.04 -14.96 0.05
CA ARG A 137 -13.60 -14.24 1.24
C ARG A 137 -13.24 -12.80 0.87
N ILE A 138 -14.14 -12.13 0.14
CA ILE A 138 -14.29 -10.68 0.24
C ILE A 138 -14.55 -10.48 1.72
N ARG A 139 -13.51 -10.06 2.43
CA ARG A 139 -13.56 -9.82 3.87
C ARG A 139 -14.81 -9.02 4.10
N ARG A 140 -15.77 -9.57 4.85
CA ARG A 140 -16.72 -8.74 5.59
C ARG A 140 -15.82 -7.69 6.23
N ILE A 141 -15.93 -6.45 5.79
CA ILE A 141 -15.18 -5.34 6.35
C ILE A 141 -15.77 -5.20 7.75
N SER A 142 -15.26 -6.01 8.67
CA SER A 142 -15.66 -5.98 10.06
C SER A 142 -15.12 -4.66 10.55
N ILE A 143 -16.01 -3.68 10.67
CA ILE A 143 -15.71 -2.41 11.30
C ILE A 143 -15.05 -2.77 12.64
N PRO A 144 -13.81 -2.33 12.89
CA PRO A 144 -13.09 -2.71 14.08
C PRO A 144 -13.90 -2.31 15.30
N PHE A 145 -13.88 -3.15 16.34
CA PHE A 145 -14.66 -2.95 17.57
C PHE A 145 -14.51 -1.52 18.14
N ARG A 146 -13.31 -0.93 18.00
CA ARG A 146 -13.01 0.44 18.41
C ARG A 146 -13.86 1.51 17.72
N VAL A 147 -14.15 1.36 16.42
CA VAL A 147 -14.99 2.31 15.68
C VAL A 147 -16.45 2.19 16.10
N LYS A 148 -16.92 0.97 16.42
CA LYS A 148 -18.27 0.76 16.97
C LYS A 148 -18.42 1.40 18.35
N PHE A 149 -17.40 1.24 19.20
CA PHE A 149 -17.37 1.89 20.51
C PHE A 149 -17.41 3.42 20.37
N PHE A 150 -16.67 3.96 19.39
CA PHE A 150 -16.68 5.39 19.10
C PHE A 150 -18.04 5.90 18.63
N LEU A 151 -18.68 5.19 17.71
CA LEU A 151 -20.04 5.53 17.25
C LEU A 151 -21.06 5.50 18.39
N GLY A 152 -20.96 4.49 19.28
CA GLY A 152 -21.81 4.40 20.46
C GLY A 152 -21.59 5.56 21.44
N SER A 153 -20.33 5.96 21.64
CA SER A 153 -19.98 7.12 22.46
C SER A 153 -20.52 8.43 21.87
N LEU A 154 -20.51 8.58 20.54
CA LEU A 154 -21.05 9.75 19.85
C LEU A 154 -22.58 9.86 20.02
N ILE A 155 -23.28 8.74 19.95
CA ILE A 155 -24.74 8.68 20.16
C ILE A 155 -25.07 9.02 21.63
N LEU A 156 -24.33 8.45 22.57
CA LEU A 156 -24.47 8.78 23.99
C LEU A 156 -24.19 10.26 24.27
N TYR A 157 -23.18 10.82 23.59
CA TYR A 157 -22.86 12.24 23.65
C TYR A 157 -24.03 13.11 23.20
N LEU A 158 -24.60 12.85 22.01
CA LEU A 158 -25.76 13.59 21.52
C LEU A 158 -26.93 13.48 22.50
N PHE A 159 -27.16 12.30 23.07
CA PHE A 159 -28.20 12.08 24.06
C PHE A 159 -27.98 12.91 25.34
N LEU A 160 -26.76 12.92 25.90
CA LEU A 160 -26.41 13.72 27.07
C LEU A 160 -26.54 15.22 26.80
N TYR A 161 -26.12 15.68 25.61
CA TYR A 161 -26.26 17.07 25.20
C TYR A 161 -27.74 17.52 25.23
N PHE A 162 -28.64 16.71 24.67
CA PHE A 162 -30.08 16.98 24.71
C PHE A 162 -30.69 16.92 26.11
N MET A 163 -30.17 16.09 27.00
CA MET A 163 -30.65 15.98 28.40
C MET A 163 -30.17 17.12 29.30
N VAL A 164 -28.98 17.69 29.01
CA VAL A 164 -28.38 18.77 29.80
C VAL A 164 -28.89 20.15 29.36
N LEU A 165 -29.16 20.34 28.06
CA LEU A 165 -29.74 21.57 27.51
C LEU A 165 -30.94 22.15 28.30
N PRO A 166 -31.95 21.36 28.69
CA PRO A 166 -33.09 21.86 29.45
C PRO A 166 -32.81 22.10 30.95
N ASN A 167 -31.70 21.59 31.50
CA ASN A 167 -31.38 21.67 32.94
C ASN A 167 -30.23 22.66 33.24
N TYR A 168 -30.19 23.76 32.49
CA TYR A 168 -29.09 24.73 32.52
C TYR A 168 -28.95 25.49 33.85
N GLU A 169 -29.93 25.39 34.75
CA GLU A 169 -29.91 26.08 36.05
C GLU A 169 -28.90 25.49 37.04
N ASN A 170 -28.41 24.26 36.83
CA ASN A 170 -27.41 23.64 37.70
C ASN A 170 -25.99 23.81 37.13
N GLU A 171 -25.28 24.83 37.62
CA GLU A 171 -23.91 25.14 37.19
C GLU A 171 -22.94 23.96 37.38
N GLN A 172 -23.04 23.24 38.50
CA GLN A 172 -22.14 22.11 38.77
C GLN A 172 -22.37 20.97 37.78
N LEU A 173 -23.63 20.59 37.54
CA LEU A 173 -23.98 19.55 36.57
C LEU A 173 -23.48 19.93 35.16
N THR A 174 -23.60 21.21 34.80
CA THR A 174 -23.14 21.75 33.52
C THR A 174 -21.62 21.62 33.38
N ILE A 175 -20.85 22.01 34.41
CA ILE A 175 -19.39 21.86 34.41
C ILE A 175 -18.98 20.38 34.29
N PHE A 176 -19.60 19.48 35.07
CA PHE A 176 -19.32 18.05 34.99
C PHE A 176 -19.63 17.48 33.60
N ALA A 177 -20.75 17.86 32.99
CA ALA A 177 -21.11 17.45 31.64
C ALA A 177 -20.06 17.91 30.62
N TRP A 178 -19.56 19.14 30.73
CA TRP A 178 -18.48 19.65 29.87
C TRP A 178 -17.16 18.91 30.06
N ILE A 179 -16.77 18.58 31.29
CA ILE A 179 -15.54 17.79 31.55
C ILE A 179 -15.64 16.42 30.87
N VAL A 180 -16.77 15.73 31.04
CA VAL A 180 -17.02 14.44 30.38
C VAL A 180 -16.98 14.61 28.86
N PHE A 181 -17.54 15.72 28.35
CA PHE A 181 -17.53 16.01 26.92
C PHE A 181 -16.11 16.15 26.36
N TYR A 182 -15.26 16.98 26.97
CA TYR A 182 -13.87 17.13 26.55
C TYR A 182 -13.10 15.82 26.57
N ALA A 183 -13.31 15.01 27.62
CA ALA A 183 -12.65 13.70 27.73
C ALA A 183 -13.04 12.76 26.57
N LEU A 184 -14.32 12.76 26.17
CA LEU A 184 -14.80 11.96 25.04
C LEU A 184 -14.28 12.48 23.70
N GLU A 185 -14.24 13.80 23.50
CA GLU A 185 -13.72 14.44 22.29
C GLU A 185 -12.24 14.12 22.07
N ILE A 186 -11.42 14.34 23.10
CA ILE A 186 -9.97 14.07 23.05
C ILE A 186 -9.72 12.57 22.82
N SER A 187 -10.45 11.71 23.55
CA SER A 187 -10.36 10.25 23.37
C SER A 187 -10.71 9.84 21.94
N GLY A 188 -11.70 10.51 21.35
CA GLY A 188 -12.13 10.27 19.99
C GLY A 188 -11.13 10.66 18.93
N LEU A 189 -10.60 11.86 19.03
CA LEU A 189 -9.53 12.35 18.17
C LEU A 189 -8.31 11.41 18.24
N TYR A 190 -7.95 10.96 19.45
CA TYR A 190 -6.87 10.00 19.63
C TYR A 190 -7.13 8.63 18.98
N VAL A 191 -8.33 8.07 19.14
CA VAL A 191 -8.71 6.80 18.49
C VAL A 191 -8.72 6.94 16.97
N LEU A 192 -9.21 8.06 16.45
CA LEU A 192 -9.20 8.37 15.02
C LEU A 192 -7.77 8.45 14.49
N LEU A 193 -6.89 9.20 15.18
CA LEU A 193 -5.47 9.30 14.84
C LEU A 193 -4.80 7.92 14.77
N LYS A 194 -5.02 7.07 15.79
CA LYS A 194 -4.47 5.70 15.82
C LYS A 194 -5.04 4.80 14.73
N ALA A 195 -6.31 4.98 14.37
CA ALA A 195 -6.93 4.24 13.27
C ALA A 195 -6.33 4.64 11.92
N LEU A 196 -6.07 5.94 11.72
CA LEU A 196 -5.41 6.48 10.53
C LEU A 196 -3.94 6.05 10.44
N ASP A 197 -3.26 5.94 11.58
CA ASP A 197 -1.88 5.46 11.61
C ASP A 197 -1.75 4.00 11.13
N GLY A 198 -2.73 3.15 11.46
CA GLY A 198 -2.75 1.75 11.04
C GLY A 198 -3.03 1.50 9.55
N ILE A 199 -3.31 2.52 8.74
CA ILE A 199 -3.58 2.36 7.31
C ILE A 199 -2.25 2.17 6.57
N SER A 200 -1.97 0.93 6.13
CA SER A 200 -0.79 0.66 5.28
C SER A 200 -1.02 1.15 3.84
N ILE A 201 -0.07 1.95 3.35
CA ILE A 201 -0.12 2.52 2.01
C ILE A 201 0.77 1.65 1.11
N HIS A 202 0.14 0.88 0.23
CA HIS A 202 0.87 -0.01 -0.70
C HIS A 202 0.65 0.37 -2.17
N SER A 203 -0.15 1.41 -2.46
CA SER A 203 -0.44 1.80 -3.83
C SER A 203 -0.56 3.32 -3.98
N THR A 204 -0.20 3.80 -5.16
CA THR A 204 -0.33 5.20 -5.59
C THR A 204 -1.78 5.69 -5.55
N LEU A 205 -2.75 4.82 -5.85
CA LEU A 205 -4.18 5.11 -5.73
C LEU A 205 -4.59 5.39 -4.27
N ARG A 206 -3.99 4.67 -3.31
CA ARG A 206 -4.20 4.92 -1.87
C ARG A 206 -3.57 6.23 -1.41
N LEU A 207 -2.43 6.64 -1.99
CA LEU A 207 -1.82 7.94 -1.72
C LEU A 207 -2.76 9.09 -2.11
N TRP A 208 -3.32 9.07 -3.32
CA TRP A 208 -4.32 10.06 -3.75
C TRP A 208 -5.57 10.06 -2.87
N GLY A 209 -6.02 8.87 -2.46
CA GLY A 209 -7.14 8.74 -1.52
C GLY A 209 -6.86 9.39 -0.16
N LEU A 210 -5.63 9.28 0.35
CA LEU A 210 -5.24 9.90 1.62
C LEU A 210 -5.24 11.43 1.53
N ARG A 211 -4.75 11.98 0.42
CA ARG A 211 -4.72 13.43 0.18
C ARG A 211 -6.13 14.02 0.05
N LEU A 212 -7.01 13.34 -0.69
CA LEU A 212 -8.42 13.74 -0.78
C LEU A 212 -9.11 13.67 0.59
N LEU A 213 -8.81 12.63 1.39
CA LEU A 213 -9.35 12.51 2.74
C LEU A 213 -8.83 13.62 3.66
N ALA A 214 -7.55 13.97 3.60
CA ALA A 214 -6.96 15.05 4.38
C ALA A 214 -7.60 16.40 4.02
N ALA A 215 -7.65 16.73 2.73
CA ALA A 215 -8.31 17.94 2.23
C ALA A 215 -9.79 18.01 2.64
N PHE A 216 -10.50 16.88 2.59
CA PHE A 216 -11.88 16.79 3.04
C PHE A 216 -12.01 17.07 4.54
N ILE A 217 -11.19 16.46 5.39
CA ILE A 217 -11.21 16.67 6.85
C ILE A 217 -10.91 18.14 7.18
N ILE A 218 -9.91 18.75 6.53
CA ILE A 218 -9.57 20.17 6.71
C ILE A 218 -10.75 21.05 6.27
N GLY A 219 -11.33 20.77 5.10
CA GLY A 219 -12.49 21.51 4.60
C GLY A 219 -13.69 21.45 5.54
N VAL A 220 -13.98 20.28 6.11
CA VAL A 220 -15.03 20.10 7.13
C VAL A 220 -14.69 20.87 8.40
N ALA A 221 -13.45 20.79 8.90
CA ALA A 221 -13.02 21.51 10.10
C ALA A 221 -13.18 23.04 9.94
N LEU A 222 -12.74 23.59 8.81
CA LEU A 222 -12.87 25.01 8.48
C LEU A 222 -14.34 25.42 8.34
N SER A 223 -15.18 24.59 7.73
CA SER A 223 -16.62 24.86 7.58
C SER A 223 -17.32 24.89 8.94
N ILE A 224 -17.03 23.92 9.82
CA ILE A 224 -17.57 23.89 11.20
C ILE A 224 -17.11 25.13 11.98
N GLY A 225 -15.81 25.45 11.92
CA GLY A 225 -15.26 26.63 12.58
C GLY A 225 -15.90 27.93 12.08
N PHE A 226 -16.10 28.06 10.78
CA PHE A 226 -16.76 29.23 10.18
C PHE A 226 -18.22 29.37 10.60
N LEU A 227 -19.01 28.29 10.50
CA LEU A 227 -20.42 28.30 10.91
C LEU A 227 -20.56 28.62 12.40
N TYR A 228 -19.69 28.05 13.23
CA TYR A 228 -19.67 28.32 14.66
C TYR A 228 -19.33 29.77 14.96
N TRP A 229 -18.23 30.28 14.40
CA TRP A 229 -17.80 31.66 14.57
C TRP A 229 -18.86 32.66 14.11
N PHE A 230 -19.49 32.41 12.96
CA PHE A 230 -20.56 33.24 12.43
C PHE A 230 -21.80 33.23 13.35
N GLY A 231 -22.24 32.05 13.79
CA GLY A 231 -23.35 31.91 14.73
C GLY A 231 -23.09 32.60 16.07
N MET A 232 -21.87 32.43 16.61
CA MET A 232 -21.45 33.09 17.85
C MET A 232 -21.37 34.61 17.70
N SER A 233 -20.92 35.11 16.55
CA SER A 233 -20.88 36.56 16.29
C SER A 233 -22.29 37.16 16.30
N ILE A 234 -23.27 36.48 15.68
CA ILE A 234 -24.67 36.89 15.74
C ILE A 234 -25.20 36.81 17.18
N PHE A 235 -24.91 35.71 17.89
CA PHE A 235 -25.34 35.51 19.27
C PHE A 235 -24.82 36.61 20.21
N ILE A 236 -23.55 37.00 20.10
CA ILE A 236 -22.94 38.06 20.91
C ILE A 236 -23.65 39.40 20.69
N VAL A 237 -24.02 39.72 19.44
CA VAL A 237 -24.74 40.95 19.10
C VAL A 237 -26.15 40.95 19.66
N LEU A 238 -26.85 39.81 19.59
CA LEU A 238 -28.24 39.71 20.06
C LEU A 238 -28.35 39.61 21.59
N SER A 239 -27.38 38.99 22.25
CA SER A 239 -27.44 38.65 23.68
C SER A 239 -26.09 38.86 24.38
N PRO A 240 -25.63 40.11 24.54
CA PRO A 240 -24.30 40.40 25.07
C PRO A 240 -24.10 39.93 26.52
N GLU A 241 -25.13 39.94 27.36
CA GLU A 241 -25.05 39.49 28.76
C GLU A 241 -24.82 37.97 28.84
N ALA A 242 -25.48 37.19 27.97
CA ALA A 242 -25.29 35.74 27.90
C ALA A 242 -23.95 35.35 27.25
N ALA A 243 -23.33 36.24 26.46
CA ALA A 243 -22.04 35.98 25.84
C ALA A 243 -20.91 35.82 26.87
N SER A 244 -20.98 36.55 28.00
CA SER A 244 -19.99 36.45 29.09
C SER A 244 -20.20 35.25 30.02
N ALA A 245 -21.25 34.46 29.84
CA ALA A 245 -21.52 33.31 30.70
C ALA A 245 -20.40 32.25 30.60
N LEU A 246 -20.05 31.64 31.74
CA LEU A 246 -19.04 30.58 31.81
C LEU A 246 -19.38 29.44 30.84
N SER A 247 -20.66 29.10 30.72
CA SER A 247 -21.12 28.06 29.81
C SER A 247 -20.87 28.38 28.34
N THR A 248 -20.99 29.65 27.94
CA THR A 248 -20.65 30.13 26.60
C THR A 248 -19.14 30.01 26.36
N THR A 249 -18.31 30.36 27.34
CA THR A 249 -16.86 30.20 27.24
C THR A 249 -16.42 28.74 27.13
N LEU A 250 -17.06 27.83 27.88
CA LEU A 250 -16.81 26.40 27.79
C LEU A 250 -17.27 25.86 26.42
N THR A 251 -18.41 26.32 25.92
CA THR A 251 -18.86 25.95 24.57
C THR A 251 -17.85 26.39 23.50
N ASN A 252 -17.35 27.63 23.59
CA ASN A 252 -16.33 28.15 22.69
C ASN A 252 -15.05 27.29 22.73
N LEU A 253 -14.58 26.94 23.93
CA LEU A 253 -13.38 26.13 24.09
C LEU A 253 -13.52 24.74 23.47
N ALA A 254 -14.67 24.09 23.64
CA ALA A 254 -15.00 22.82 22.98
C ALA A 254 -14.89 22.88 21.46
N PHE A 255 -15.56 23.86 20.85
CA PHE A 255 -15.48 24.02 19.39
C PHE A 255 -14.05 24.31 18.91
N VAL A 256 -13.29 25.11 19.66
CA VAL A 256 -11.88 25.38 19.34
C VAL A 256 -11.05 24.09 19.40
N ILE A 257 -11.20 23.28 20.45
CA ILE A 257 -10.51 21.99 20.60
C ILE A 257 -10.87 21.05 19.45
N LEU A 258 -12.14 20.94 19.10
CA LEU A 258 -12.60 20.12 17.99
C LEU A 258 -12.00 20.55 16.66
N VAL A 259 -12.09 21.83 16.32
CA VAL A 259 -11.58 22.38 15.06
C VAL A 259 -10.07 22.22 14.97
N LEU A 260 -9.33 22.59 16.03
CA LEU A 260 -7.88 22.39 16.07
C LEU A 260 -7.50 20.92 15.99
N GLY A 261 -8.22 20.04 16.68
CA GLY A 261 -8.01 18.60 16.62
C GLY A 261 -8.18 18.04 15.22
N LEU A 262 -9.24 18.42 14.50
CA LEU A 262 -9.46 18.02 13.11
C LEU A 262 -8.40 18.60 12.16
N LEU A 263 -7.96 19.85 12.36
CA LEU A 263 -6.89 20.45 11.58
C LEU A 263 -5.55 19.73 11.79
N ILE A 264 -5.21 19.36 13.03
CA ILE A 264 -4.02 18.57 13.36
C ILE A 264 -4.10 17.19 12.68
N ILE A 265 -5.25 16.53 12.71
CA ILE A 265 -5.44 15.23 12.04
C ILE A 265 -5.27 15.37 10.52
N GLY A 266 -5.87 16.41 9.91
CA GLY A 266 -5.72 16.70 8.49
C GLY A 266 -4.27 16.97 8.11
N GLY A 267 -3.56 17.80 8.88
CA GLY A 267 -2.14 18.09 8.68
C GLY A 267 -1.25 16.86 8.87
N TYR A 268 -1.54 16.01 9.85
CA TYR A 268 -0.85 14.74 10.06
C TYR A 268 -1.00 13.80 8.85
N LEU A 269 -2.20 13.74 8.24
CA LEU A 269 -2.43 12.94 7.04
C LEU A 269 -1.65 13.45 5.83
N GLU A 270 -1.59 14.77 5.62
CA GLU A 270 -0.73 15.37 4.59
C GLU A 270 0.75 15.08 4.86
N PHE A 271 1.20 15.20 6.11
CA PHE A 271 2.58 14.85 6.48
C PHE A 271 2.91 13.38 6.18
N LYS A 272 2.03 12.46 6.58
CA LYS A 272 2.18 11.03 6.27
C LYS A 272 2.18 10.75 4.77
N PHE A 273 1.37 11.47 4.00
CA PHE A 273 1.42 11.41 2.54
C PHE A 273 2.78 11.88 2.00
N MET A 274 3.32 12.97 2.52
CA MET A 274 4.61 13.51 2.09
C MET A 274 5.77 12.55 2.38
N GLU A 275 5.75 11.89 3.53
CA GLU A 275 6.73 10.87 3.93
C GLU A 275 6.69 9.65 2.99
N GLU A 276 5.49 9.09 2.75
CA GLU A 276 5.32 7.86 1.95
C GLU A 276 5.43 8.09 0.44
N SER A 277 5.24 9.33 -0.03
CA SER A 277 5.49 9.70 -1.42
C SER A 277 6.98 9.92 -1.73
N GLY A 278 7.85 9.94 -0.71
CA GLY A 278 9.26 10.29 -0.86
C GLY A 278 9.49 11.76 -1.22
N SER A 279 8.47 12.63 -1.05
CA SER A 279 8.59 14.08 -1.30
C SER A 279 9.45 14.77 -0.23
N ILE A 280 9.44 14.25 1.00
CA ILE A 280 10.38 14.63 2.05
C ILE A 280 11.54 13.65 2.00
N VAL A 281 12.67 14.10 1.43
CA VAL A 281 13.93 13.39 1.54
C VAL A 281 14.53 13.72 2.90
N TYR A 282 14.42 12.80 3.86
CA TYR A 282 15.22 12.90 5.07
C TYR A 282 16.69 12.78 4.68
N VAL A 283 17.43 13.88 4.77
CA VAL A 283 18.89 13.83 4.75
C VAL A 283 19.28 13.08 6.01
N ARG A 284 19.69 11.82 5.83
CA ARG A 284 20.10 10.94 6.91
C ARG A 284 21.54 11.19 7.30
#